data_AF-A0A6H5GGC8-F1
#
_entry.id   AF-A0A6H5GGC8-F1
#
_cell.length_a   1.000
_cell.length_b   1.000
_cell.length_c   1.000
_cell.angle_alpha   90.00
_cell.angle_beta   90.00
_cell.angle_gamma   90.00
#
_symmetry.space_group_name_H-M   'P 1'
#
loop_
_entity.id
_entity.type
_entity.pdbx_description
1 polymer ?
#
loop_
_entity_poly.entity_id
_entity_poly.type
_entity_poly.pdbx_seq_one_letter_code
_entity_poly.pdbx_strand_id
1 'polypeptide(L)' 'MLALLELQWRDTRLMYSHLNPNISQIIMEKSQFSKGMWIPHTYLTNEKLTAVLGLLRKDNLINILPSGIVLFSV' A
#
# COMPACT_ATOMS: atom_id res chain seq x y z
N MET A 1 -2.58 -1.02 21.41
CA MET A 1 -2.39 0.33 20.82
C MET A 1 -3.00 0.30 19.44
N LEU A 2 -3.74 1.33 19.05
CA LEU A 2 -4.27 1.49 17.70
C LEU A 2 -3.48 2.60 17.02
N ALA A 3 -2.97 2.31 15.82
CA ALA A 3 -2.22 3.27 15.02
C ALA A 3 -2.51 3.00 13.54
N LEU A 4 -2.47 4.06 12.73
CA LEU A 4 -2.41 3.97 11.28
C LEU A 4 -0.93 4.08 10.88
N LEU A 5 -0.40 3.04 10.25
CA LEU A 5 0.96 3.02 9.73
C LEU A 5 0.93 3.33 8.24
N GLU A 6 1.66 4.36 7.82
CA GLU A 6 1.85 4.69 6.41
C GLU A 6 3.31 4.52 6.00
N LEU A 7 3.53 3.76 4.93
CA LEU A 7 4.84 3.58 4.30
C LEU A 7 4.81 4.19 2.91
N GLN A 8 5.86 4.95 2.59
CA GLN A 8 6.06 5.52 1.27
C GLN A 8 7.38 5.02 0.68
N TRP A 9 7.34 4.55 -0.57
CA TRP A 9 8.54 4.26 -1.36
C TRP A 9 8.31 4.61 -2.83
N ARG A 10 9.39 4.60 -3.62
CA ARG A 10 9.32 4.79 -5.06
C ARG A 10 9.69 3.49 -5.77
N ASP A 11 8.83 3.02 -6.65
CA ASP A 11 9.08 1.89 -7.54
C ASP A 11 8.91 2.34 -8.99
N THR A 12 10.01 2.42 -9.72
CA THR A 12 10.01 2.89 -11.12
C THR A 12 9.28 1.96 -12.07
N ARG A 13 9.08 0.68 -11.69
CA ARG A 13 8.35 -0.31 -12.50
C ARG A 13 6.84 -0.06 -12.50
N LEU A 14 6.34 0.71 -11.54
CA LEU A 14 4.92 1.05 -11.39
C LEU A 14 4.58 2.44 -11.93
N MET A 15 5.53 3.11 -12.59
CA MET A 15 5.27 4.38 -13.27
C MET A 15 4.30 4.17 -14.43
N TYR A 16 3.36 5.12 -14.58
CA TYR A 16 2.40 5.09 -15.67
C TYR A 16 2.16 6.50 -16.23
N SER A 17 2.05 6.60 -17.55
CA SER A 17 1.89 7.86 -18.28
C SER A 17 0.70 7.86 -19.25
N HIS A 18 0.18 6.68 -19.59
CA HIS A 18 -0.84 6.49 -20.62
C HIS A 18 -2.26 6.31 -20.07
N LEU A 19 -2.47 6.60 -18.78
CA LEU A 19 -3.80 6.61 -18.19
C LEU A 19 -4.49 7.95 -18.46
N ASN A 20 -5.82 7.95 -18.37
CA ASN A 20 -6.63 9.16 -18.49
C ASN A 20 -6.07 10.23 -17.52
N PRO A 21 -5.82 11.48 -17.97
CA PRO A 21 -5.26 12.54 -17.13
C PRO A 21 -6.13 12.89 -15.90
N ASN A 22 -7.39 12.47 -15.89
CA ASN A 22 -8.27 12.58 -14.72
C ASN A 22 -7.96 11.55 -13.62
N ILE A 23 -7.13 10.54 -13.89
CA ILE A 23 -6.69 9.53 -12.91
C ILE A 23 -5.42 10.04 -12.25
N SER A 24 -5.59 10.67 -11.08
CA SER A 24 -4.47 11.20 -10.29
C SER A 24 -3.68 10.12 -9.54
N GLN A 25 -4.31 8.98 -9.24
CA GLN A 25 -3.72 7.85 -8.51
C GLN A 25 -4.53 6.57 -8.74
N ILE A 26 -3.87 5.41 -8.64
CA ILE A 26 -4.51 4.10 -8.61
C ILE A 26 -4.64 3.69 -7.14
N ILE A 27 -5.87 3.52 -6.66
CA ILE A 27 -6.18 3.12 -5.28
C ILE A 27 -6.73 1.70 -5.29
N MET A 28 -6.11 0.77 -4.58
CA MET A 28 -6.59 -0.61 -4.45
C MET A 28 -6.28 -1.23 -3.08
N GLU A 29 -7.01 -2.28 -2.73
CA GLU A 29 -6.70 -3.12 -1.57
C GLU A 29 -5.38 -3.89 -1.77
N LYS A 30 -4.64 -4.13 -0.68
CA LYS A 30 -3.41 -4.95 -0.72
C LYS A 30 -3.65 -6.34 -1.32
N SER A 31 -4.81 -6.92 -1.06
CA SER A 31 -5.22 -8.25 -1.52
C SER A 31 -5.09 -8.40 -3.05
N GLN A 32 -5.38 -7.33 -3.80
CA GLN A 32 -5.37 -7.31 -5.26
C GLN A 32 -3.94 -7.24 -5.84
N PHE A 33 -3.00 -6.59 -5.15
CA PHE A 33 -1.63 -6.37 -5.63
C PHE A 33 -0.57 -7.31 -5.08
N SER A 34 -0.83 -7.95 -3.93
CA SER A 34 0.16 -8.78 -3.22
C SER A 34 0.79 -9.90 -4.06
N LYS A 35 0.16 -10.31 -5.16
CA LYS A 35 0.67 -11.34 -6.08
C LYS A 35 1.66 -10.83 -7.14
N GLY A 36 1.69 -9.52 -7.41
CA GLY A 36 2.46 -8.96 -8.53
C GLY A 36 3.34 -7.77 -8.19
N MET A 37 3.29 -7.28 -6.95
CA MET A 37 4.03 -6.10 -6.51
C MET A 37 4.93 -6.44 -5.33
N TRP A 38 6.13 -5.87 -5.33
CA TRP A 38 7.00 -5.91 -4.17
C TRP A 38 6.43 -5.01 -3.06
N ILE A 39 6.43 -5.50 -1.83
CA ILE A 39 6.04 -4.77 -0.62
C ILE A 39 7.16 -4.95 0.40
N PRO A 40 7.59 -3.89 1.10
CA PRO A 40 8.62 -4.02 2.12
C PRO A 40 8.17 -4.97 3.25
N HIS A 41 9.06 -5.88 3.64
CA HIS A 41 8.85 -6.75 4.78
C HIS A 41 9.23 -6.00 6.06
N THR A 42 8.29 -5.23 6.61
CA THR A 42 8.47 -4.51 7.87
C THR A 42 7.90 -5.32 9.04
N TYR A 43 8.54 -5.20 10.21
CA TYR A 43 8.07 -5.77 11.46
C TYR A 43 8.43 -4.83 12.61
N LEU A 44 7.66 -4.91 13.69
CA LEU A 44 7.91 -4.14 14.90
C LEU A 44 8.65 -5.03 15.90
N THR A 45 9.87 -4.66 16.29
CA THR A 45 10.73 -5.50 17.15
C THR A 45 10.16 -5.70 18.56
N ASN A 46 9.41 -4.71 19.06
CA ASN A 46 8.89 -4.68 20.43
C ASN A 46 7.43 -5.15 20.50
N GLU A 47 6.87 -5.61 19.38
CA GLU A 47 5.50 -6.08 19.33
C GLU A 47 5.36 -7.44 20.04
N LYS A 48 4.33 -7.55 20.88
CA LYS A 48 3.95 -8.80 21.53
C LYS A 48 2.76 -9.46 20.82
N LEU A 49 1.81 -8.65 20.36
CA LEU A 49 0.59 -9.08 19.68
C LEU A 49 0.12 -7.96 18.75
N THR A 50 0.29 -8.17 17.46
CA THR A 50 -0.13 -7.23 16.42
C THR A 50 -1.21 -7.84 15.55
N ALA A 51 -2.25 -7.08 15.26
CA ALA A 51 -3.31 -7.49 14.35
C ALA A 51 -3.70 -6.32 13.45
N VAL A 52 -3.74 -6.56 12.14
CA VAL A 52 -4.34 -5.61 11.20
C VAL A 52 -5.85 -5.67 11.38
N LEU A 53 -6.47 -4.50 11.57
CA LEU A 53 -7.92 -4.37 11.71
C LEU A 53 -8.65 -4.78 10.42
N GLY A 54 -9.95 -5.04 10.56
CA GLY A 54 -10.82 -5.41 9.45
C GLY A 54 -11.78 -6.53 9.81
N LEU A 55 -13.03 -6.40 9.33
CA LEU A 55 -14.11 -7.36 9.57
C LEU A 55 -14.12 -8.49 8.53
N LEU A 56 -14.50 -8.15 7.28
CA LEU A 56 -14.54 -9.09 6.15
C LEU A 56 -13.25 -9.04 5.32
N ARG A 57 -12.61 -7.88 5.28
CA ARG A 57 -11.36 -7.60 4.58
C ARG A 57 -10.46 -6.82 5.53
N LYS A 58 -9.15 -6.92 5.32
CA LYS A 58 -8.18 -6.15 6.12
C LYS A 58 -8.23 -4.69 5.71
N ASP A 59 -8.12 -3.80 6.68
CA ASP A 59 -8.11 -2.35 6.47
C ASP A 59 -6.74 -1.91 5.96
N ASN A 60 -6.43 -2.27 4.72
CA ASN A 60 -5.16 -1.94 4.09
C ASN A 60 -5.31 -1.46 2.66
N LEU A 61 -4.63 -0.36 2.35
CA LEU A 61 -4.77 0.34 1.08
C LEU A 61 -3.40 0.59 0.46
N ILE A 62 -3.35 0.52 -0.86
CA ILE A 62 -2.20 0.86 -1.69
C ILE A 62 -2.64 1.94 -2.66
N ASN A 63 -1.94 3.08 -2.63
CA ASN A 63 -2.07 4.14 -3.63
C ASN A 63 -0.80 4.23 -4.45
N ILE A 64 -0.93 4.21 -5.77
CA ILE A 64 0.18 4.36 -6.71
C ILE A 64 -0.02 5.66 -7.47
N LEU A 65 0.96 6.55 -7.42
CA LEU A 65 0.99 7.80 -8.18
C LEU A 65 1.67 7.60 -9.55
N PRO A 66 1.41 8.47 -10.55
CA PRO A 66 2.01 8.36 -11.89
C PRO A 66 3.54 8.37 -11.87
N SER A 67 4.14 9.03 -10.88
CA SER A 67 5.59 9.10 -10.66
C SER A 67 6.23 7.80 -10.15
N GLY A 68 5.42 6.77 -9.89
CA GLY A 68 5.84 5.50 -9.30
C GLY A 68 5.99 5.56 -7.78
N ILE A 69 5.49 6.61 -7.13
CA ILE A 69 5.39 6.66 -5.67
C ILE A 69 4.27 5.72 -5.23
N VAL A 70 4.57 4.85 -4.28
CA VAL A 70 3.62 3.94 -3.66
C VAL A 70 3.43 4.34 -2.21
N LEU A 71 2.17 4.48 -1.81
CA LEU A 71 1.74 4.69 -0.43
C LEU A 71 1.03 3.43 0.03
N PHE A 72 1.41 2.89 1.18
CA PHE A 72 0.77 1.74 1.82
C PHE A 72 0.32 2.11 3.22
N SER A 73 -0.98 2.00 3.47
CA SER A 73 -1.60 2.31 4.76
C SER A 73 -2.19 1.05 5.39
N VAL A 74 -1.93 0.81 6.69
CA VAL A 74 -2.36 -0.37 7.45
C VAL A 74 -2.60 -0.07 8.93
#